data_AF-A0A7Z9BY94-F1
#
_entry.id   AF-A0A7Z9BY94-F1
#
_cell.length_a   1.000
_cell.length_b   1.000
_cell.length_c   1.000
_cell.angle_alpha   90.00
_cell.angle_beta   90.00
_cell.angle_gamma   90.00
#
_symmetry.space_group_name_H-M   'P 1'
#
loop_
_entity.id
_entity.type
_entity.pdbx_description
1 polymer ?
#
loop_
_entity_poly.entity_id
_entity_poly.type
_entity_poly.pdbx_seq_one_letter_code
_entity_poly.pdbx_strand_id
1 'polypeptide(L)' 'MNTIATLQDQPKRFALARENDDFPEEIRQIIYGKSRNKYRIIFTIREDIVYILYLRHSAQSSITFNPLDLE' A
#
# COMPACT_ATOMS: atom_id res chain seq x y z
N MET A 1 -13.41 7.76 -10.21
CA MET A 1 -12.45 8.43 -9.30
C MET A 1 -11.11 7.74 -9.44
N ASN A 2 -10.05 8.49 -9.68
CA ASN A 2 -8.71 7.91 -9.81
C ASN A 2 -8.15 7.66 -8.40
N THR A 3 -8.22 6.42 -7.94
CA THR A 3 -7.82 6.01 -6.58
C THR A 3 -6.37 6.36 -6.26
N ILE A 4 -5.46 6.17 -7.22
CA ILE A 4 -4.03 6.47 -7.02
C ILE A 4 -3.82 7.99 -6.88
N ALA A 5 -4.54 8.81 -7.65
CA ALA A 5 -4.43 10.26 -7.54
C ALA A 5 -4.80 10.78 -6.13
N THR A 6 -5.69 10.10 -5.40
CA THR A 6 -6.05 10.50 -4.01
C THR A 6 -4.90 10.39 -3.01
N LEU A 7 -3.81 9.69 -3.37
CA LEU A 7 -2.61 9.62 -2.55
C LEU A 7 -1.83 10.93 -2.54
N GLN A 8 -2.09 11.87 -3.47
CA GLN A 8 -1.41 13.16 -3.52
C GLN A 8 -1.88 14.12 -2.41
N ASP A 9 -3.13 14.01 -1.95
CA ASP A 9 -3.70 14.99 -1.03
C ASP A 9 -3.44 14.63 0.44
N GLN A 10 -3.77 13.41 0.85
CA GLN A 10 -3.71 12.98 2.27
C GLN A 10 -3.35 11.51 2.40
N PRO A 11 -2.15 11.07 1.99
CA PRO A 11 -1.79 9.65 1.97
C PRO A 11 -1.76 9.02 3.38
N LYS A 12 -1.55 9.83 4.42
CA LYS A 12 -1.54 9.39 5.84
C LYS A 12 -2.92 9.02 6.38
N ARG A 13 -4.02 9.31 5.67
CA ARG A 13 -5.38 8.94 6.12
C ARG A 13 -5.71 7.46 5.89
N PHE A 14 -4.97 6.82 4.99
CA PHE A 14 -5.22 5.44 4.63
C PHE A 14 -4.70 4.50 5.73
N ALA A 15 -5.42 3.40 5.93
CA ALA A 15 -5.11 2.46 6.99
C ALA A 15 -3.72 1.84 6.78
N LEU A 16 -3.07 1.46 7.89
CA LEU A 16 -1.88 0.62 7.84
C LEU A 16 -2.16 -0.67 7.08
N ALA A 17 -1.16 -1.16 6.35
CA ALA A 17 -1.21 -2.48 5.76
C ALA A 17 -1.22 -3.54 6.87
N ARG A 18 -1.79 -4.71 6.61
CA ARG A 18 -1.83 -5.78 7.61
C ARG A 18 -0.43 -6.31 7.96
N GLU A 19 0.53 -6.13 7.06
CA GLU A 19 1.93 -6.52 7.21
C GLU A 19 2.78 -5.40 7.82
N ASN A 20 2.17 -4.29 8.26
CA ASN A 20 2.93 -3.12 8.73
C ASN A 20 3.92 -3.46 9.84
N ASP A 21 3.54 -4.35 10.77
CA ASP A 21 4.40 -4.71 11.90
C ASP A 21 5.59 -5.58 11.48
N ASP A 22 5.57 -6.14 10.27
CA ASP A 22 6.65 -6.94 9.68
C ASP A 22 7.63 -6.09 8.83
N PHE A 23 7.38 -4.78 8.69
CA PHE A 23 8.19 -3.86 7.89
C PHE A 23 8.97 -2.88 8.78
N PRO A 24 10.19 -2.47 8.40
CA PRO A 24 10.98 -1.51 9.15
C PRO A 24 10.46 -0.06 9.01
N GLU A 25 9.64 0.19 7.98
CA GLU A 25 9.01 1.48 7.71
C GLU A 25 7.49 1.33 7.74
N GLU A 26 6.79 2.41 8.07
CA GLU A 26 5.33 2.43 8.03
C GLU A 26 4.83 2.15 6.60
N ILE A 27 4.05 1.08 6.45
CA ILE A 27 3.38 0.77 5.19
C ILE A 27 1.87 0.87 5.35
N ARG A 28 1.25 1.54 4.39
CA ARG A 28 -0.18 1.81 4.31
C ARG A 28 -0.79 1.09 3.13
N GLN A 29 -2.11 0.99 3.14
CA GLN A 29 -2.84 0.38 2.05
C GLN A 29 -4.13 1.11 1.71
N ILE A 30 -4.49 1.01 0.43
CA ILE A 30 -5.83 1.29 -0.06
C ILE A 30 -6.38 0.06 -0.79
N ILE A 31 -7.66 -0.23 -0.57
CA ILE A 31 -8.37 -1.30 -1.27
C ILE A 31 -9.11 -0.68 -2.45
N TYR A 32 -8.81 -1.17 -3.65
CA TYR A 32 -9.44 -0.75 -4.90
C TYR A 32 -10.26 -1.89 -5.51
N GLY A 33 -11.36 -1.55 -6.19
CA GLY A 33 -12.19 -2.51 -6.90
C GLY A 33 -13.38 -3.03 -6.10
N LYS A 34 -14.08 -4.03 -6.64
CA LYS A 34 -15.38 -4.51 -6.14
C LYS A 34 -15.47 -6.03 -6.19
N SER A 35 -16.24 -6.59 -5.24
CA SER A 35 -16.52 -8.04 -5.15
C SER A 35 -15.23 -8.88 -5.21
N ARG A 36 -15.12 -9.80 -6.17
CA ARG A 36 -13.95 -10.66 -6.37
C ARG A 36 -12.74 -9.92 -6.92
N ASN A 37 -12.93 -8.79 -7.59
CA ASN A 37 -11.84 -8.01 -8.22
C ASN A 37 -11.36 -6.90 -7.29
N LYS A 38 -11.00 -7.27 -6.06
CA LYS A 38 -10.44 -6.34 -5.07
C LYS A 38 -8.91 -6.44 -5.08
N TYR A 39 -8.26 -5.29 -5.13
CA TYR A 39 -6.82 -5.13 -5.15
C TYR A 39 -6.37 -4.31 -3.94
N ARG A 40 -5.22 -4.67 -3.39
CA ARG A 40 -4.53 -3.92 -2.35
C ARG A 40 -3.40 -3.17 -3.04
N ILE A 41 -3.39 -1.85 -2.88
CA ILE A 41 -2.26 -1.00 -3.25
C ILE A 41 -1.56 -0.70 -1.93
N ILE A 42 -0.36 -1.24 -1.76
CA ILE A 42 0.47 -1.09 -0.56
C ILE A 42 1.56 -0.08 -0.89
N PHE A 43 1.75 0.89 -0.02
CA PHE A 43 2.65 2.01 -0.25
C PHE A 43 3.27 2.49 1.06
N THR A 44 4.40 3.18 0.94
CA THR A 44 5.00 3.95 2.04
C THR A 44 5.07 5.42 1.66
N ILE A 45 5.30 6.27 2.66
CA ILE A 45 5.46 7.71 2.50
C ILE A 45 6.83 8.07 3.04
N ARG A 46 7.71 8.56 2.17
CA ARG A 46 9.03 9.07 2.58
C ARG A 46 9.08 10.53 2.20
N GLU A 47 9.34 11.37 3.20
CA GLU A 47 9.22 12.82 3.07
C GLU A 47 7.82 13.18 2.54
N ASP A 48 7.73 13.69 1.32
CA ASP A 48 6.49 14.06 0.64
C ASP A 48 6.19 13.18 -0.58
N ILE A 49 6.93 12.08 -0.76
CA ILE A 49 6.77 11.17 -1.89
C ILE A 49 6.07 9.89 -1.43
N VAL A 50 5.03 9.50 -2.19
CA VAL A 50 4.33 8.23 -2.03
C VAL A 50 4.98 7.18 -2.91
N TYR A 51 5.57 6.16 -2.29
CA TYR A 51 6.18 5.02 -2.99
C TYR A 51 5.21 3.86 -3.03
N ILE A 52 4.74 3.50 -4.22
CA ILE A 52 3.92 2.29 -4.40
C ILE A 52 4.85 1.08 -4.38
N LEU A 53 4.73 0.25 -3.34
CA LEU A 53 5.53 -0.95 -3.18
C LEU A 53 4.91 -2.13 -3.94
N TYR A 54 3.59 -2.29 -3.79
CA TYR A 54 2.87 -3.43 -4.34
C TYR A 54 1.48 -3.07 -4.84
N LEU A 55 1.11 -3.60 -6.00
CA LEU A 55 -0.28 -3.66 -6.47
C LEU A 55 -0.65 -5.13 -6.66
N ARG A 56 -1.58 -5.62 -5.85
CA ARG A 56 -1.81 -7.05 -5.76
C ARG A 56 -3.25 -7.43 -5.48
N HIS A 57 -3.63 -8.63 -5.89
CA HIS A 57 -4.99 -9.12 -5.67
C HIS A 57 -5.22 -9.39 -4.18
N SER A 58 -6.37 -8.98 -3.65
CA SER A 58 -6.69 -9.08 -2.21
C SER A 58 -6.75 -10.51 -1.67
N ALA A 59 -7.00 -11.49 -2.55
CA ALA A 59 -7.01 -12.91 -2.20
C ALA A 59 -5.60 -13.55 -2.14
N GLN A 60 -4.55 -12.83 -2.54
CA GLN A 60 -3.18 -13.34 -2.40
C GLN A 60 -2.73 -13.26 -0.93
N SER A 61 -1.88 -14.20 -0.51
CA SER A 61 -1.28 -14.28 0.83
C SER A 61 -0.53 -13.00 1.21
N SER A 62 -0.24 -12.75 2.50
CA SER A 62 0.50 -11.55 2.92
C SER A 62 1.83 -11.34 2.17
N ILE A 63 2.27 -10.08 2.05
CA ILE A 63 3.63 -9.79 1.57
C ILE A 63 4.64 -10.09 2.68
N THR A 64 5.85 -10.49 2.28
CA THR A 64 6.99 -10.57 3.19
C THR A 64 7.91 -9.41 2.86
N PHE A 65 8.49 -8.79 3.87
CA PHE A 65 9.50 -7.75 3.66
C PHE A 65 10.68 -8.29 2.84
N ASN A 66 11.03 -7.58 1.77
CA ASN A 66 12.28 -7.74 1.05
C ASN A 66 13.06 -6.42 1.15
N PRO A 67 14.32 -6.43 1.63
CA PRO A 67 15.14 -5.22 1.75
C PRO A 67 15.22 -4.39 0.47
N LEU A 68 15.19 -5.04 -0.69
CA LEU A 68 15.25 -4.38 -2.00
C LEU A 68 13.97 -3.63 -2.37
N ASP A 69 12.86 -3.81 -1.64
CA ASP A 69 11.63 -3.05 -1.89
C ASP A 69 11.75 -1.58 -1.44
N LEU A 70 12.78 -1.30 -0.64
CA LEU A 70 13.02 -0.02 0.01
C LEU A 70 14.21 0.75 -0.58
N GLU A 71 14.96 0.15 -1.51
CA GLU A 71 16.06 0.78 -2.25
C GLU A 71 15.56 1.47 -3.53
#